data_AF-X1SDX0-F1
#
_entry.id   AF-X1SDX0-F1
#
_cell.length_a   1.000
_cell.length_b   1.000
_cell.length_c   1.000
_cell.angle_alpha   90.00
_cell.angle_beta   90.00
_cell.angle_gamma   90.00
#
_symmetry.space_group_name_H-M   'P 1'
#
loop_
_entity.id
_entity.type
_entity.pdbx_description
1 polymer ?
#
loop_
_entity_poly.entity_id
_entity_poly.type
_entity_poly.pdbx_seq_one_letter_code
_entity_poly.pdbx_strand_id
1 'polypeptide(L)'
;DNNYLFLGSWYLQNLNSRHTKPIDYTYWRSLKSKIASRLYEILGVKFYGIRNKKEDHIRYKYSTLCQLLPVTPYRYFSDAKWQLNFAHDELKDSGFIVEYEWSENGKKDWLIYYWPGERAKEEIRKAKMRIISFQTEEYLPGPKRGLEYFSQEQKDLIDKLVESNVSRITAEGLIINYDQQLIEKWLKAIDYAKAGKSYKTRNKKKAYYLFVFRSIKEIKGLRCRKRYAVE
;
A
#
# COMPACT_ATOMS: atom_id res chain seq x y z
N ASP A 1 -10.27 30.44 19.47
CA ASP A 1 -11.24 29.37 19.16
C ASP A 1 -10.53 28.05 18.93
N ASN A 2 -10.99 26.99 19.61
CA ASN A 2 -10.48 25.63 19.44
C ASN A 2 -11.54 24.77 18.77
N ASN A 3 -11.19 24.18 17.62
CA ASN A 3 -12.04 23.22 16.92
C ASN A 3 -11.61 21.80 17.29
N TYR A 4 -12.50 21.02 17.90
CA TYR A 4 -12.25 19.63 18.26
C TYR A 4 -12.85 18.70 17.20
N LEU A 5 -12.07 17.70 16.79
CA LEU A 5 -12.47 16.69 15.81
C LEU A 5 -12.52 15.31 16.48
N PHE A 6 -13.69 14.68 16.45
CA PHE A 6 -13.86 13.29 16.89
C PHE A 6 -13.87 12.36 15.68
N LEU A 7 -12.89 11.47 15.62
CA LEU A 7 -12.76 10.46 14.55
C LEU A 7 -13.29 9.12 15.04
N GLY A 8 -14.01 8.41 14.18
CA GLY A 8 -14.43 7.04 14.47
C GLY A 8 -13.22 6.12 14.70
N SER A 9 -13.38 5.13 15.59
CA SER A 9 -12.29 4.23 16.01
C SER A 9 -11.60 3.53 14.84
N TRP A 10 -12.36 3.06 13.85
CA TRP A 10 -11.84 2.44 12.63
C TRP A 10 -10.99 3.40 11.79
N TYR A 11 -11.39 4.67 11.70
CA TYR A 11 -10.64 5.67 10.95
C TYR A 11 -9.31 6.00 11.65
N LEU A 12 -9.36 6.13 12.98
CA LEU A 12 -8.21 6.37 13.82
C LEU A 12 -7.20 5.20 13.75
N GLN A 13 -7.69 3.96 13.71
CA GLN A 13 -6.86 2.78 13.46
C GLN A 13 -6.20 2.82 12.08
N ASN A 14 -6.91 3.19 11.02
CA ASN A 14 -6.33 3.31 9.67
C ASN A 14 -5.25 4.40 9.56
N LEU A 15 -5.46 5.53 10.24
CA LEU A 15 -4.46 6.60 10.32
C LEU A 15 -3.22 6.13 11.08
N ASN A 16 -3.41 5.52 12.24
CA ASN A 16 -2.31 5.04 13.08
C ASN A 16 -1.54 3.89 12.44
N SER A 17 -2.21 3.02 11.69
CA SER A 17 -1.59 1.93 10.90
C SER A 17 -0.95 2.41 9.60
N ARG A 18 -0.98 3.72 9.31
CA ARG A 18 -0.35 4.34 8.14
C ARG A 18 -0.82 3.71 6.82
N HIS A 19 -2.09 3.30 6.77
CA HIS A 19 -2.73 2.83 5.53
C HIS A 19 -3.10 3.96 4.56
N THR A 20 -2.61 5.17 4.81
CA THR A 20 -2.89 6.38 4.03
C THR A 20 -1.67 6.84 3.25
N LYS A 21 -1.90 7.47 2.08
CA LYS A 21 -0.87 8.22 1.36
C LYS A 21 -0.95 9.68 1.83
N PRO A 22 0.14 10.29 2.35
CA PRO A 22 0.15 11.72 2.60
C PRO A 22 0.05 12.46 1.27
N ILE A 23 -0.79 13.50 1.24
CA ILE A 23 -0.95 14.37 0.07
C ILE A 23 -0.10 15.63 0.24
N ASP A 24 0.55 16.09 -0.83
CA ASP A 24 1.08 17.45 -0.88
C ASP A 24 -0.09 18.43 -0.99
N TYR A 25 -0.46 19.03 0.15
CA TYR A 25 -1.56 19.98 0.25
C TYR A 25 -1.29 21.27 -0.53
N THR A 26 -0.05 21.74 -0.56
CA THR A 26 0.31 22.99 -1.26
C THR A 26 0.14 22.81 -2.75
N TYR A 27 0.60 21.68 -3.28
CA TYR A 27 0.40 21.31 -4.67
C TYR A 27 -1.09 21.09 -4.99
N TRP A 28 -1.80 20.31 -4.17
CA TRP A 28 -3.25 20.07 -4.35
C TRP A 28 -4.05 21.37 -4.46
N ARG A 29 -3.73 22.35 -3.61
CA ARG A 29 -4.39 23.66 -3.56
C ARG A 29 -4.00 24.59 -4.72
N SER A 30 -2.82 24.38 -5.31
CA SER A 30 -2.34 25.17 -6.45
C SER A 30 -3.05 24.82 -7.78
N LEU A 31 -3.67 23.65 -7.85
CA LEU A 31 -4.41 23.19 -9.03
C LEU A 31 -5.69 24.01 -9.23
N LYS A 32 -5.86 24.54 -10.44
CA LYS A 32 -7.02 25.35 -10.86
C LYS A 32 -8.22 24.46 -11.14
N SER A 33 -8.02 23.33 -11.82
CA SER A 33 -9.10 22.40 -12.14
C SER A 33 -9.45 21.52 -10.94
N LYS A 34 -10.73 21.48 -10.56
CA LYS A 34 -11.23 20.50 -9.57
C LYS A 34 -11.07 19.07 -10.05
N ILE A 35 -11.14 18.86 -11.37
CA ILE A 35 -10.88 17.55 -11.98
C ILE A 35 -9.40 17.19 -11.82
N ALA A 36 -8.47 18.14 -12.03
CA ALA A 36 -7.05 17.92 -11.80
C ALA A 36 -6.74 17.60 -10.33
N SER A 37 -7.31 18.36 -9.38
CA SER A 37 -7.16 18.08 -7.95
C SER A 37 -7.61 16.66 -7.60
N ARG A 38 -8.76 16.24 -8.11
CA ARG A 38 -9.30 14.90 -7.84
C ARG A 38 -8.51 13.81 -8.56
N LEU A 39 -8.06 14.05 -9.80
CA LEU A 39 -7.16 13.14 -10.51
C LEU A 39 -5.85 12.97 -9.76
N TYR A 40 -5.26 14.04 -9.26
CA TYR A 40 -4.05 13.99 -8.45
C TYR A 40 -4.22 13.07 -7.23
N GLU A 41 -5.32 13.18 -6.50
CA GLU A 41 -5.63 12.29 -5.37
C GLU A 41 -5.69 10.81 -5.80
N ILE A 42 -6.45 10.52 -6.86
CA ILE A 42 -6.70 9.16 -7.35
C ILE A 42 -5.41 8.53 -7.90
N LEU A 43 -4.75 9.23 -8.82
CA LEU A 43 -3.53 8.78 -9.48
C LEU A 43 -2.38 8.69 -8.46
N GLY A 44 -2.30 9.63 -7.52
CA GLY A 44 -1.28 9.64 -6.48
C GLY A 44 -1.27 8.35 -5.66
N VAL A 45 -2.44 7.86 -5.25
CA VAL A 45 -2.57 6.58 -4.54
C VAL A 45 -2.18 5.40 -5.43
N LYS A 46 -2.55 5.41 -6.71
CA LYS A 46 -2.19 4.33 -7.64
C LYS A 46 -0.71 4.29 -7.99
N PHE A 47 -0.07 5.43 -8.22
CA PHE A 47 1.36 5.54 -8.48
C PHE A 47 2.18 4.99 -7.30
N TYR A 48 1.74 5.25 -6.06
CA TYR A 48 2.33 4.61 -4.88
C TYR A 48 2.27 3.07 -4.98
N GLY A 49 1.20 2.54 -5.56
CA GLY A 49 1.03 1.12 -5.85
C GLY A 49 1.81 0.60 -7.06
N ILE A 50 2.34 1.43 -7.97
CA ILE A 50 3.16 0.98 -9.11
C ILE A 50 4.55 0.52 -8.66
N ARG A 51 5.05 1.04 -7.54
CA ARG A 51 6.40 0.84 -6.96
C ARG A 51 7.03 -0.56 -7.13
N ASN A 52 6.23 -1.62 -7.09
CA ASN A 52 6.69 -3.01 -7.13
C ASN A 52 6.23 -3.78 -8.39
N LYS A 53 5.79 -3.10 -9.46
CA LYS A 53 5.34 -3.73 -10.72
C LYS A 53 6.42 -3.60 -11.80
N LYS A 54 6.29 -4.43 -12.85
CA LYS A 54 7.10 -4.28 -14.07
C LYS A 54 6.64 -3.07 -14.90
N GLU A 55 5.34 -2.81 -14.83
CA GLU A 55 4.68 -1.71 -15.53
C GLU A 55 5.06 -0.40 -14.88
N ASP A 56 5.36 0.59 -15.71
CA ASP A 56 5.70 1.97 -15.36
C ASP A 56 4.48 2.90 -15.36
N HIS A 57 3.32 2.41 -15.82
CA HIS A 57 2.09 3.15 -15.96
C HIS A 57 0.93 2.53 -15.18
N ILE A 58 -0.13 3.32 -14.98
CA ILE A 58 -1.44 2.85 -14.55
C ILE A 58 -2.46 3.07 -15.65
N ARG A 59 -3.48 2.22 -15.66
CA ARG A 59 -4.62 2.36 -16.57
C ARG A 59 -5.92 2.49 -15.80
N TYR A 60 -6.81 3.31 -16.34
CA TYR A 60 -8.18 3.47 -15.88
C TYR A 60 -9.15 3.33 -17.04
N LYS A 61 -10.30 2.71 -16.79
CA LYS A 61 -11.44 2.86 -17.70
C LYS A 61 -12.00 4.27 -17.51
N TYR A 62 -12.37 4.93 -18.60
CA TYR A 62 -13.01 6.24 -18.57
C TYR A 62 -14.29 6.21 -17.73
N SER A 63 -15.15 5.21 -17.94
CA SER A 63 -16.36 5.02 -17.15
C SER A 63 -16.10 4.96 -15.63
N THR A 64 -15.08 4.21 -15.22
CA THR A 64 -14.67 4.11 -13.81
C THR A 64 -14.09 5.42 -13.30
N LEU A 65 -13.33 6.13 -14.14
CA LEU A 65 -12.76 7.41 -13.77
C LEU A 65 -13.86 8.44 -13.52
N CYS A 66 -14.88 8.51 -14.37
CA CYS A 66 -16.04 9.41 -14.18
C CYS A 66 -16.83 9.10 -12.91
N GLN A 67 -16.86 7.86 -12.43
CA GLN A 67 -17.49 7.53 -11.13
C GLN A 67 -16.69 8.07 -9.93
N LEU A 68 -15.37 8.21 -10.08
CA LEU A 68 -14.48 8.69 -9.02
C LEU A 68 -14.27 10.21 -9.06
N LEU A 69 -14.46 10.79 -10.24
CA LEU A 69 -14.42 12.21 -10.52
C LEU A 69 -15.81 12.83 -10.36
N PRO A 70 -15.92 14.13 -10.05
CA PRO A 70 -17.20 14.83 -10.04
C PRO A 70 -17.66 15.18 -11.46
N VAL A 71 -17.73 14.20 -12.39
CA VAL A 71 -18.09 14.42 -13.80
C VAL A 71 -19.00 13.32 -14.35
N THR A 72 -19.85 13.69 -15.30
CA THR A 72 -20.72 12.74 -16.00
C THR A 72 -20.03 12.15 -17.23
N PRO A 73 -20.12 10.84 -17.49
CA PRO A 73 -19.50 10.22 -18.65
C PRO A 73 -20.20 10.59 -19.96
N TYR A 74 -19.41 11.02 -20.94
CA TYR A 74 -19.86 11.24 -22.32
C TYR A 74 -19.87 9.97 -23.18
N ARG A 75 -20.74 9.96 -24.20
CA ARG A 75 -20.90 8.85 -25.16
C ARG A 75 -19.89 8.90 -26.31
N TYR A 76 -19.41 10.08 -26.68
CA TYR A 76 -18.47 10.25 -27.78
C TYR A 76 -17.05 10.46 -27.26
N PHE A 77 -16.08 9.90 -27.99
CA PHE A 77 -14.67 9.93 -27.61
C PHE A 77 -14.10 11.35 -27.56
N SER A 78 -14.47 12.20 -28.52
CA SER A 78 -14.05 13.60 -28.59
C SER A 78 -14.45 14.37 -27.33
N ASP A 79 -15.68 14.19 -26.87
CA ASP A 79 -16.22 14.89 -25.70
C ASP A 79 -15.60 14.36 -24.41
N ALA A 80 -15.41 13.04 -24.33
CA ALA A 80 -14.71 12.40 -23.21
C ALA A 80 -13.26 12.90 -23.09
N LYS A 81 -12.56 13.03 -24.21
CA LYS A 81 -11.20 13.56 -24.26
C LYS A 81 -11.19 15.04 -23.88
N TRP A 82 -12.07 15.85 -24.46
CA TRP A 82 -12.17 17.27 -24.17
C TRP A 82 -12.46 17.56 -22.69
N GLN A 83 -13.36 16.78 -22.06
CA GLN A 83 -13.70 16.90 -20.64
C GLN A 83 -12.49 16.77 -19.71
N LEU A 84 -11.56 15.87 -20.03
CA LEU A 84 -10.40 15.58 -19.17
C LEU A 84 -9.13 16.30 -19.60
N ASN A 85 -9.03 16.76 -20.85
CA ASN A 85 -7.83 17.38 -21.41
C ASN A 85 -7.29 18.50 -20.53
N PHE A 86 -8.12 19.47 -20.14
CA PHE A 86 -7.66 20.59 -19.31
C PHE A 86 -7.01 20.12 -18.00
N ALA A 87 -7.56 19.08 -17.39
CA ALA A 87 -7.01 18.52 -16.16
C ALA A 87 -5.75 17.68 -16.41
N HIS A 88 -5.67 16.98 -17.55
CA HIS A 88 -4.48 16.24 -17.95
C HIS A 88 -3.31 17.17 -18.26
N ASP A 89 -3.56 18.23 -19.03
CA ASP A 89 -2.58 19.25 -19.38
C ASP A 89 -2.05 19.92 -18.12
N GLU A 90 -2.92 20.34 -17.20
CA GLU A 90 -2.49 20.94 -15.93
C GLU A 90 -1.60 20.01 -15.08
N LEU A 91 -1.92 18.71 -15.02
CA LEU A 91 -1.10 17.74 -14.30
C LEU A 91 0.21 17.39 -15.02
N LYS A 92 0.26 17.56 -16.35
CA LYS A 92 1.46 17.37 -17.15
C LYS A 92 2.38 18.57 -17.00
N ASP A 93 1.85 19.78 -17.11
CA ASP A 93 2.57 21.05 -16.97
C ASP A 93 3.21 21.19 -15.58
N SER A 94 2.53 20.71 -14.54
CA SER A 94 3.06 20.71 -13.17
C SER A 94 4.11 19.64 -12.88
N GLY A 95 4.35 18.73 -13.84
CA GLY A 95 5.26 17.59 -13.73
C GLY A 95 4.74 16.44 -12.86
N PHE A 96 3.44 16.39 -12.56
CA PHE A 96 2.86 15.29 -11.80
C PHE A 96 2.65 14.02 -12.65
N ILE A 97 2.26 14.18 -13.91
CA ILE A 97 2.31 13.11 -14.91
C ILE A 97 3.30 13.47 -16.01
N VAL A 98 3.94 12.48 -16.62
CA VAL A 98 4.78 12.70 -17.82
C VAL A 98 3.88 12.76 -19.05
N GLU A 99 2.98 11.78 -19.14
CA GLU A 99 2.18 11.53 -20.31
C GLU A 99 0.89 10.84 -19.92
N TYR A 100 -0.09 10.94 -20.82
CA TYR A 100 -1.31 10.18 -20.79
C TYR A 100 -1.68 9.74 -22.21
N GLU A 101 -2.22 8.54 -22.34
CA GLU A 101 -2.62 7.99 -23.63
C GLU A 101 -4.03 7.40 -23.55
N TRP A 102 -4.76 7.52 -24.65
CA TRP A 102 -6.09 6.94 -24.78
C TRP A 102 -6.02 5.74 -25.71
N SER A 103 -6.69 4.66 -25.32
CA SER A 103 -6.89 3.47 -26.14
C SER A 103 -8.36 3.09 -26.14
N GLU A 104 -8.80 2.50 -27.23
CA GLU A 104 -10.10 1.83 -27.28
C GLU A 104 -10.13 0.63 -26.34
N ASN A 105 -11.28 0.39 -25.73
CA ASN A 105 -11.53 -0.76 -24.86
C ASN A 105 -12.88 -1.38 -25.20
N GLY A 106 -12.94 -1.98 -26.38
CA GLY A 106 -14.17 -2.55 -26.94
C GLY A 106 -15.18 -1.48 -27.37
N LYS A 107 -16.42 -1.89 -27.60
CA LYS A 107 -17.42 -1.08 -28.35
C LYS A 107 -17.96 0.17 -27.63
N LYS A 108 -17.71 0.37 -26.32
CA LYS A 108 -18.41 1.41 -25.53
C LYS A 108 -17.61 2.06 -24.39
N ASP A 109 -16.29 1.84 -24.30
CA ASP A 109 -15.48 2.44 -23.23
C ASP A 109 -14.04 2.63 -23.72
N TRP A 110 -13.30 3.48 -23.00
CA TRP A 110 -11.91 3.80 -23.32
C TRP A 110 -11.02 3.55 -22.12
N LEU A 111 -9.76 3.20 -22.40
CA LEU A 111 -8.71 3.11 -21.41
C LEU A 111 -7.83 4.35 -21.49
N ILE A 112 -7.51 4.89 -20.34
CA ILE A 112 -6.59 6.01 -20.18
C ILE A 112 -5.39 5.50 -19.40
N TYR A 113 -4.21 5.62 -20.00
CA TYR A 113 -2.93 5.29 -19.42
C TYR A 113 -2.28 6.54 -18.85
N TYR A 114 -1.59 6.41 -17.72
CA TYR A 114 -0.89 7.52 -17.07
C TYR A 114 0.50 7.08 -16.60
N TRP A 115 1.49 7.92 -16.89
CA TRP A 115 2.87 7.73 -16.45
C TRP A 115 3.22 8.72 -15.34
N PRO A 116 3.80 8.26 -14.21
CA PRO A 116 4.15 9.13 -13.09
C PRO A 116 5.29 10.08 -13.47
N GLY A 117 5.05 11.37 -13.28
CA GLY A 117 6.05 12.44 -13.41
C GLY A 117 7.06 12.46 -12.27
N GLU A 118 8.09 13.30 -12.40
CA GLU A 118 9.13 13.43 -11.37
C GLU A 118 8.55 13.91 -10.04
N ARG A 119 7.55 14.81 -10.06
CA ARG A 119 6.86 15.23 -8.83
C ARG A 119 6.22 14.04 -8.12
N ALA A 120 5.50 13.19 -8.85
CA ALA A 120 4.87 11.99 -8.27
C ALA A 120 5.92 11.01 -7.72
N LYS A 121 7.03 10.81 -8.45
CA LYS A 121 8.13 9.93 -8.01
C LYS A 121 8.81 10.48 -6.75
N GLU A 122 9.03 11.79 -6.67
CA GLU A 122 9.59 12.45 -5.48
C GLU A 122 8.68 12.32 -4.28
N GLU A 123 7.37 12.53 -4.41
CA GLU A 123 6.42 12.30 -3.33
C GLU A 123 6.51 10.87 -2.79
N ILE A 124 6.63 9.88 -3.69
CA ILE A 124 6.77 8.47 -3.30
C ILE A 124 8.11 8.24 -2.57
N ARG A 125 9.21 8.85 -3.04
CA ARG A 125 10.52 8.79 -2.39
C ARG A 125 10.49 9.44 -1.00
N LYS A 126 9.90 10.63 -0.87
CA LYS A 126 9.75 11.37 0.40
C LYS A 126 8.88 10.61 1.39
N ALA A 127 7.78 10.01 0.93
CA ALA A 127 6.95 9.15 1.77
C ALA A 127 7.73 7.95 2.32
N LYS A 128 8.62 7.34 1.52
CA LYS A 128 9.51 6.25 1.97
C LYS A 128 10.48 6.75 3.06
N MET A 129 11.14 7.88 2.85
CA MET A 129 12.09 8.43 3.83
C MET A 129 11.39 8.78 5.14
N ARG A 130 10.20 9.38 5.09
CA ARG A 130 9.39 9.63 6.28
C ARG A 130 9.01 8.34 7.01
N ILE A 131 8.55 7.31 6.30
CA ILE A 131 8.22 6.02 6.95
C ILE A 131 9.44 5.44 7.67
N ILE A 132 10.64 5.55 7.09
CA ILE A 132 11.89 5.08 7.70
C ILE A 132 12.31 5.98 8.87
N SER A 133 12.26 7.30 8.72
CA SER A 133 12.62 8.24 9.79
C SER A 133 11.68 8.13 10.99
N PHE A 134 10.37 7.98 10.78
CA PHE A 134 9.37 7.73 11.84
C PHE A 134 9.37 6.31 12.41
N GLN A 135 10.17 5.39 11.85
CA GLN A 135 10.52 4.14 12.55
C GLN A 135 11.71 4.34 13.49
N THR A 136 12.43 5.46 13.36
CA THR A 136 13.65 5.80 14.11
C THR A 136 13.39 6.92 15.12
N GLU A 137 12.45 7.84 14.83
CA GLU A 137 11.99 8.90 15.72
C GLU A 137 10.89 8.38 16.64
N GLU A 138 11.24 8.37 17.93
CA GLU A 138 10.41 8.15 19.10
C GLU A 138 9.08 8.92 18.98
N TYR A 139 7.97 8.19 19.06
CA TYR A 139 6.63 8.74 18.99
C TYR A 139 6.44 9.88 20.02
N LEU A 140 5.64 10.90 19.69
CA LEU A 140 5.04 11.81 20.68
C LEU A 140 4.60 10.98 21.90
N PRO A 141 4.89 11.41 23.14
CA PRO A 141 4.64 10.60 24.32
C PRO A 141 3.12 10.47 24.51
N GLY A 142 2.55 9.49 23.82
CA GLY A 142 1.31 8.87 24.26
C GLY A 142 1.53 8.35 25.68
N PRO A 143 0.45 8.17 26.46
CA PRO A 143 0.59 7.63 27.81
C PRO A 143 1.45 6.38 27.71
N LYS A 144 2.60 6.37 28.41
CA LYS A 144 3.55 5.26 28.45
C LYS A 144 2.80 4.02 28.88
N ARG A 145 2.20 3.32 27.93
CA ARG A 145 1.47 2.08 28.16
C ARG A 145 2.43 0.97 27.79
N GLY A 146 3.23 0.60 28.79
CA GLY A 146 3.98 -0.64 28.83
C GLY A 146 5.17 -0.77 27.88
N LEU A 147 6.25 -0.02 28.13
CA LEU A 147 7.57 -0.68 28.17
C LEU A 147 7.63 -1.50 29.48
N GLU A 148 6.69 -2.42 29.62
CA GLU A 148 6.71 -3.43 30.67
C GLU A 148 7.77 -4.43 30.24
N TYR A 149 8.68 -4.73 31.16
CA TYR A 149 9.72 -5.72 30.98
C TYR A 149 9.08 -7.00 30.44
N PHE A 150 9.39 -7.35 29.18
CA PHE A 150 9.02 -8.65 28.63
C PHE A 150 9.39 -9.73 29.66
N SER A 151 8.47 -10.64 29.93
CA SER A 151 8.76 -11.80 30.78
C SER A 151 9.94 -12.57 30.19
N GLN A 152 10.63 -13.36 31.01
CA GLN A 152 11.75 -14.14 30.51
C GLN A 152 11.34 -15.05 29.33
N GLU A 153 10.13 -15.61 29.38
CA GLU A 153 9.55 -16.41 28.30
C GLU A 153 9.37 -15.61 27.00
N GLN A 154 8.91 -14.36 27.10
CA GLN A 154 8.74 -13.48 25.95
C GLN A 154 10.08 -13.08 25.32
N LYS A 155 11.12 -12.90 26.13
CA LYS A 155 12.49 -12.64 25.63
C LYS A 155 13.04 -13.86 24.89
N ASP A 156 12.88 -15.05 25.46
CA ASP A 156 13.32 -16.30 24.84
C ASP A 156 12.60 -16.54 23.49
N LEU A 157 11.34 -16.10 23.36
CA LEU A 157 10.58 -16.12 22.11
C LEU A 157 11.09 -15.11 21.08
N ILE A 158 11.46 -13.91 21.51
CA ILE A 158 12.07 -12.89 20.65
C ILE A 158 13.38 -13.42 20.08
N ASP A 159 14.24 -14.01 20.91
CA ASP A 159 15.53 -14.55 20.47
C ASP A 159 15.35 -15.68 19.46
N LYS A 160 14.39 -16.59 19.67
CA LYS A 160 14.03 -17.65 18.69
C LYS A 160 13.53 -17.09 17.35
N LEU A 161 12.79 -15.99 17.37
CA LEU A 161 12.33 -15.30 16.16
C LEU A 161 13.51 -14.65 15.43
N VAL A 162 14.44 -14.05 16.16
CA VAL A 162 15.66 -13.44 15.62
C VAL A 162 16.57 -14.49 14.98
N GLU A 163 16.78 -15.62 15.64
CA GLU A 163 17.50 -16.79 15.08
C GLU A 163 16.81 -17.33 13.82
N SER A 164 15.50 -17.16 13.71
CA SER A 164 14.71 -17.48 12.51
C SER A 164 14.74 -16.38 11.44
N ASN A 165 15.66 -15.41 11.56
CA ASN A 165 15.92 -14.32 10.62
C ASN A 165 14.77 -13.30 10.52
N VAL A 166 14.09 -13.07 11.65
CA VAL A 166 13.13 -11.96 11.86
C VAL A 166 13.86 -10.81 12.53
N SER A 167 13.62 -9.56 12.13
CA SER A 167 14.26 -8.42 12.78
C SER A 167 13.77 -8.28 14.23
N ARG A 168 14.64 -7.85 15.15
CA ARG A 168 14.31 -7.71 16.58
C ARG A 168 13.07 -6.84 16.83
N ILE A 169 12.97 -5.72 16.13
CA ILE A 169 11.82 -4.79 16.19
C ILE A 169 10.53 -5.48 15.74
N THR A 170 10.59 -6.30 14.69
CA THR A 170 9.43 -7.08 14.23
C THR A 170 9.06 -8.15 15.25
N ALA A 171 10.04 -8.82 15.86
CA ALA A 171 9.80 -9.85 16.87
C ALA A 171 9.12 -9.29 18.13
N GLU A 172 9.59 -8.15 18.63
CA GLU A 172 8.95 -7.41 19.73
C GLU A 172 7.52 -7.00 19.37
N GLY A 173 7.32 -6.46 18.17
CA GLY A 173 6.00 -6.11 17.66
C GLY A 173 5.05 -7.31 17.54
N LEU A 174 5.54 -8.50 17.22
CA LEU A 174 4.73 -9.70 17.15
C LEU A 174 4.25 -10.13 18.55
N ILE A 175 5.14 -10.10 19.55
CA ILE A 175 4.82 -10.46 20.93
C ILE A 175 3.81 -9.50 21.55
N ILE A 176 3.86 -8.20 21.20
CA ILE A 176 2.91 -7.19 21.69
C ILE A 176 1.51 -7.38 21.09
N ASN A 177 1.42 -7.80 19.82
CA ASN A 177 0.16 -7.78 19.06
C ASN A 177 -0.53 -9.15 18.92
N TYR A 178 0.14 -10.24 19.28
CA TYR A 178 -0.37 -11.60 19.08
C TYR A 178 -0.17 -12.48 20.32
N ASP A 179 -1.05 -13.47 20.48
CA ASP A 179 -0.98 -14.45 21.55
C ASP A 179 0.29 -15.33 21.45
N GLN A 180 0.93 -15.55 22.60
CA GLN A 180 2.17 -16.32 22.73
C GLN A 180 2.05 -17.74 22.16
N GLN A 181 0.94 -18.44 22.39
CA GLN A 181 0.71 -19.80 21.89
C GLN A 181 0.63 -19.84 20.36
N LEU A 182 0.11 -18.76 19.75
CA LEU A 182 0.01 -18.65 18.30
C LEU A 182 1.40 -18.45 17.66
N ILE A 183 2.25 -17.64 18.29
CA ILE A 183 3.63 -17.39 17.85
C ILE A 183 4.46 -18.67 17.95
N GLU A 184 4.36 -19.41 19.06
CA GLU A 184 5.02 -20.71 19.20
C GLU A 184 4.59 -21.72 18.14
N LYS A 185 3.30 -21.74 17.79
CA LYS A 185 2.77 -22.59 16.73
C LYS A 185 3.37 -22.24 15.37
N TRP A 186 3.63 -20.95 15.11
CA TRP A 186 4.32 -20.50 13.89
C TRP A 186 5.79 -20.91 13.88
N LEU A 187 6.51 -20.75 15.00
CA LEU A 187 7.90 -21.20 15.12
C LEU A 187 8.04 -22.71 14.88
N LYS A 188 7.21 -23.54 15.54
CA LYS A 188 7.17 -25.00 15.34
C LYS A 188 6.92 -25.37 13.88
N ALA A 189 6.08 -24.60 13.19
CA ALA A 189 5.80 -24.81 11.78
C ALA A 189 6.97 -24.44 10.86
N ILE A 190 7.71 -23.37 11.17
CA ILE A 190 8.92 -22.96 10.46
C ILE A 190 10.00 -24.03 10.63
N ASP A 191 10.20 -24.54 11.85
CA ASP A 191 11.17 -25.60 12.13
C ASP A 191 10.82 -26.91 11.43
N TYR A 192 9.53 -27.28 11.43
CA TYR A 192 9.04 -28.44 10.69
C TYR A 192 9.26 -28.30 9.17
N ALA A 193 9.12 -27.09 8.63
CA ALA A 193 9.40 -26.80 7.23
C ALA A 193 10.90 -26.88 6.91
N LYS A 194 11.78 -26.42 7.82
CA LYS A 194 13.24 -26.53 7.70
C LYS A 194 13.73 -27.98 7.80
N ALA A 195 13.06 -28.82 8.61
CA ALA A 195 13.47 -30.21 8.89
C ALA A 195 13.14 -31.25 7.80
N GLY A 196 12.63 -30.84 6.63
CA GLY A 196 12.64 -31.69 5.43
C GLY A 196 11.88 -33.03 5.47
N LYS A 197 10.88 -33.24 6.35
CA LYS A 197 10.13 -34.52 6.39
C LYS A 197 8.95 -34.62 5.38
N SER A 198 9.09 -35.61 4.51
CA SER A 198 8.27 -36.18 3.42
C SER A 198 6.79 -36.49 3.78
N TYR A 199 5.80 -35.92 3.04
CA TYR A 199 4.81 -36.55 2.12
C TYR A 199 3.61 -37.30 2.76
N LYS A 200 2.52 -36.56 3.03
CA LYS A 200 1.10 -36.94 2.80
C LYS A 200 0.24 -35.70 3.13
N THR A 201 -0.80 -35.42 2.34
CA THR A 201 -1.61 -34.17 2.29
C THR A 201 -1.02 -33.00 1.48
N ARG A 202 -0.85 -33.22 0.17
CA ARG A 202 -0.54 -32.17 -0.82
C ARG A 202 -1.53 -30.98 -0.76
N ASN A 203 -2.78 -31.19 -0.32
CA ASN A 203 -3.78 -30.13 -0.17
C ASN A 203 -3.70 -29.35 1.16
N LYS A 204 -3.34 -29.98 2.29
CA LYS A 204 -3.15 -29.27 3.57
C LYS A 204 -1.80 -28.54 3.64
N LYS A 205 -0.71 -29.13 3.12
CA LYS A 205 0.58 -28.43 2.99
C LYS A 205 0.45 -27.18 2.10
N LYS A 206 -0.29 -27.23 0.99
CA LYS A 206 -0.45 -26.08 0.08
C LYS A 206 -1.28 -24.96 0.70
N ALA A 207 -2.38 -25.28 1.39
CA ALA A 207 -3.19 -24.29 2.12
C ALA A 207 -2.43 -23.64 3.28
N TYR A 208 -1.65 -24.44 4.02
CA TYR A 208 -0.87 -23.98 5.16
C TYR A 208 0.36 -23.17 4.74
N TYR A 209 1.09 -23.59 3.70
CA TYR A 209 2.14 -22.78 3.09
C TYR A 209 1.58 -21.48 2.51
N LEU A 210 0.39 -21.48 1.90
CA LEU A 210 -0.26 -20.25 1.45
C LEU A 210 -0.63 -19.34 2.62
N PHE A 211 -1.09 -19.86 3.75
CA PHE A 211 -1.44 -19.06 4.93
C PHE A 211 -0.18 -18.48 5.61
N VAL A 212 0.85 -19.30 5.81
CA VAL A 212 2.13 -18.87 6.42
C VAL A 212 2.90 -17.95 5.48
N PHE A 213 2.96 -18.21 4.16
CA PHE A 213 3.54 -17.26 3.19
C PHE A 213 2.72 -15.99 3.05
N ARG A 214 1.41 -16.01 3.24
CA ARG A 214 0.56 -14.81 3.17
C ARG A 214 0.76 -13.95 4.42
N SER A 215 0.87 -14.57 5.58
CA SER A 215 1.24 -13.93 6.85
C SER A 215 2.68 -13.37 6.79
N ILE A 216 3.64 -14.15 6.28
CA ILE A 216 5.04 -13.69 6.07
C ILE A 216 5.14 -12.63 4.94
N LYS A 217 4.29 -12.67 3.91
CA LYS A 217 4.21 -11.62 2.86
C LYS A 217 3.61 -10.32 3.38
N GLU A 218 2.64 -10.41 4.29
CA GLU A 218 2.10 -9.26 5.03
C GLU A 218 3.17 -8.67 5.96
N ILE A 219 4.00 -9.51 6.60
CA ILE A 219 5.12 -9.09 7.46
C ILE A 219 6.31 -8.52 6.65
N LYS A 220 6.62 -9.02 5.45
CA LYS A 220 7.80 -8.60 4.64
C LYS A 220 7.52 -7.55 3.56
N GLY A 221 6.28 -7.14 3.30
CA GLY A 221 5.97 -6.11 2.30
C GLY A 221 6.44 -6.39 0.86
N LEU A 222 6.81 -7.65 0.53
CA LEU A 222 7.36 -8.06 -0.75
C LEU A 222 6.25 -8.59 -1.67
N ARG A 223 6.06 -7.97 -2.85
CA ARG A 223 5.18 -8.49 -3.92
C ARG A 223 5.86 -9.61 -4.69
N CYS A 224 5.22 -10.79 -4.77
CA CYS A 224 5.55 -11.77 -5.82
C CYS A 224 4.68 -11.55 -7.07
N ARG A 225 5.35 -11.45 -8.23
CA ARG A 225 4.77 -11.63 -9.57
C ARG A 225 4.10 -13.01 -9.64
N LYS A 226 2.85 -13.07 -10.09
CA LYS A 226 2.27 -14.31 -10.63
C LYS A 226 2.92 -14.56 -11.99
N ARG A 227 3.70 -15.63 -12.14
CA ARG A 227 3.79 -16.34 -13.42
C ARG A 227 2.86 -17.54 -13.29
N TYR A 228 1.75 -17.51 -14.01
CA TYR A 228 1.03 -18.70 -14.43
C TYR A 228 1.36 -18.86 -15.90
N ALA A 229 1.94 -20.00 -16.26
CA ALA A 229 1.81 -20.66 -17.56
C ALA A 229 2.40 -22.08 -17.40
N VAL A 230 1.54 -23.11 -17.52
CA VAL A 230 1.59 -24.16 -18.57
C VAL A 230 2.64 -25.22 -18.16
N GLU A 231 2.32 -26.46 -17.83
CA GLU A 231 1.32 -27.42 -18.36
C GLU A 231 0.51 -28.14 -17.26
#